data_AF-X1VD61-F1
#
_entry.id   AF-X1VD61-F1
#
_cell.length_a   1.000
_cell.length_b   1.000
_cell.length_c   1.000
_cell.angle_alpha   90.00
_cell.angle_beta   90.00
_cell.angle_gamma   90.00
#
_symmetry.space_group_name_H-M   'P 1'
#
loop_
_entity.id
_entity.type
_entity.pdbx_description
1 polymer ?
#
loop_
_entity_poly.entity_id
_entity_poly.type
_entity_poly.pdbx_seq_one_letter_code
_entity_poly.pdbx_strand_id
1 'polypeptide(L)'
;MASVRIVQIRKRDGRIVDFAQEKITKAIWGAAQAVGGKDRKLAERLSNRVVALLEEKFLQEISGVEDVQDLVEKVLIEEGHARTAKAYILYRKQHESLRRIKTTFVEVEKIVSDYLSQIDWRVRENSNIGYSMSGLMLHVAGSVVADYTLDRIYSMEIADAHRNGDIHLHDLYFGITGYCAGWSLS
;
A
#
# COMPACT_ATOMS: atom_id res chain seq x y z
N MET A 1 8.85 35.42 13.80
CA MET A 1 7.76 34.52 13.35
C MET A 1 7.82 33.28 14.23
N ALA A 2 6.70 32.85 14.82
CA ALA A 2 6.68 31.67 15.68
C ALA A 2 7.08 30.43 14.86
N SER A 3 8.12 29.72 15.30
CA SER A 3 8.50 28.43 14.75
C SER A 3 7.36 27.46 15.03
N VAL A 4 6.62 27.07 13.99
CA VAL A 4 5.60 26.02 14.07
C VAL A 4 6.36 24.72 14.32
N ARG A 5 6.06 24.06 15.44
CA ARG A 5 6.63 22.74 15.75
C ARG A 5 5.65 21.65 15.36
N ILE A 6 6.12 20.67 14.59
CA ILE A 6 5.34 19.46 14.35
C ILE A 6 5.33 18.59 15.60
N VAL A 7 4.14 18.44 16.16
CA VAL A 7 3.90 17.64 17.38
C VAL A 7 3.25 16.30 17.08
N GLN A 8 2.51 16.19 15.98
CA GLN A 8 1.70 15.02 15.66
C GLN A 8 1.83 14.63 14.18
N ILE A 9 1.59 13.35 13.91
CA ILE A 9 1.60 12.77 12.56
C ILE A 9 0.42 11.81 12.40
N ARG A 10 -0.22 11.85 11.23
CA ARG A 10 -1.30 10.92 10.87
C ARG A 10 -0.72 9.64 10.29
N LYS A 11 -1.00 8.52 10.94
CA LYS A 11 -0.63 7.17 10.50
C LYS A 11 -1.53 6.72 9.34
N ARG A 12 -1.10 5.68 8.61
CA ARG A 12 -1.82 5.13 7.45
C ARG A 12 -3.20 4.58 7.79
N ASP A 13 -3.42 4.18 9.04
CA ASP A 13 -4.71 3.72 9.56
C ASP A 13 -5.58 4.86 10.12
N GLY A 14 -5.21 6.11 9.84
CA GLY A 14 -5.93 7.30 10.31
C GLY A 14 -5.60 7.74 11.74
N ARG A 15 -4.90 6.91 12.54
CA ARG A 15 -4.54 7.28 13.93
C ARG A 15 -3.59 8.47 13.95
N ILE A 16 -3.82 9.40 14.87
CA ILE A 16 -2.93 10.52 15.14
C ILE A 16 -2.02 10.13 16.30
N VAL A 17 -0.71 10.25 16.12
CA VAL A 17 0.30 9.91 17.14
C VAL A 17 1.34 11.01 17.24
N ASP A 18 2.09 11.00 18.33
CA ASP A 18 3.17 11.96 18.53
C ASP A 18 4.27 11.80 17.47
N PHE A 19 4.72 12.95 16.97
CA PHE A 19 5.81 13.02 16.01
C PHE A 19 7.14 12.69 16.69
N ALA A 20 7.91 11.80 16.08
CA ALA A 20 9.21 11.39 16.59
C ALA A 20 10.26 11.45 15.48
N GLN A 21 11.02 12.54 15.45
CA GLN A 21 12.08 12.78 14.46
C GLN A 21 13.11 11.65 14.37
N GLU A 22 13.43 11.00 15.49
CA GLU A 22 14.35 9.86 15.54
C GLU A 22 13.92 8.73 14.58
N LYS A 23 12.63 8.58 14.28
CA LYS A 23 12.16 7.60 13.28
C LYS A 23 12.62 7.95 11.87
N ILE A 24 12.64 9.24 11.52
CA ILE A 24 13.16 9.73 10.23
C ILE A 24 14.67 9.52 10.17
N THR A 25 15.39 9.92 11.23
CA THR A 25 16.83 9.74 11.34
C THR A 25 17.23 8.26 11.17
N LYS A 26 16.56 7.35 11.88
CA LYS A 26 16.81 5.90 11.74
C LYS A 26 16.53 5.38 10.33
N ALA A 27 15.48 5.85 9.67
CA ALA A 27 15.15 5.41 8.32
C ALA A 27 16.17 5.88 7.29
N ILE A 28 16.60 7.14 7.36
CA ILE A 28 17.70 7.69 6.53
C ILE A 28 19.00 6.94 6.82
N TRP A 29 19.31 6.72 8.10
CA TRP A 29 20.50 6.01 8.52
C TRP A 29 20.53 4.57 8.00
N GLY A 30 19.43 3.83 8.10
CA GLY A 30 19.32 2.48 7.56
C GLY A 30 19.56 2.43 6.05
N ALA A 31 18.96 3.37 5.30
CA ALA A 31 19.20 3.48 3.86
C ALA A 31 20.66 3.82 3.54
N ALA A 32 21.28 4.71 4.33
CA ALA A 32 22.69 5.06 4.17
C ALA A 32 23.61 3.86 4.43
N GLN A 33 23.34 3.08 5.49
CA GLN A 33 24.09 1.87 5.81
C GLN A 33 23.99 0.81 4.71
N ALA A 34 22.81 0.64 4.11
CA ALA A 34 22.59 -0.30 2.99
C ALA A 34 23.46 0.01 1.77
N VAL A 35 23.90 1.25 1.61
CA VAL A 35 24.83 1.68 0.54
C VAL A 35 26.24 1.94 1.05
N GLY A 36 26.59 1.46 2.25
CA GLY A 36 27.94 1.55 2.82
C GLY A 36 28.28 2.86 3.55
N GLY A 37 27.27 3.71 3.81
CA GLY A 37 27.41 4.94 4.59
C GLY A 37 27.71 4.65 6.06
N LYS A 38 28.57 5.49 6.67
CA LYS A 38 29.02 5.34 8.08
C LYS A 38 28.77 6.57 8.95
N ASP A 39 28.29 7.67 8.37
CA ASP A 39 28.06 8.92 9.09
C ASP A 39 26.60 9.06 9.54
N ARG A 40 26.34 8.68 10.80
CA ARG A 40 25.03 8.88 11.42
C ARG A 40 24.71 10.37 11.67
N LYS A 41 25.72 11.20 11.92
CA LYS A 41 25.51 12.64 12.13
C LYS A 41 25.00 13.30 10.85
N LEU A 42 25.41 12.81 9.68
CA LEU A 42 24.85 13.26 8.42
C LEU A 42 23.36 12.90 8.29
N ALA A 43 22.95 11.69 8.70
CA ALA A 43 21.54 11.29 8.72
C ALA A 43 20.69 12.18 9.65
N GLU A 44 21.24 12.57 10.81
CA GLU A 44 20.59 13.53 11.73
C GLU A 44 20.42 14.90 11.09
N ARG A 45 21.45 15.42 10.38
CA ARG A 45 21.36 16.70 9.66
C ARG A 45 20.29 16.67 8.56
N LEU A 46 20.26 15.60 7.76
CA LEU A 46 19.25 15.42 6.73
C LEU A 46 17.85 15.31 7.35
N SER A 47 17.73 14.63 8.48
CA SER A 47 16.46 14.58 9.23
C SER A 47 16.02 15.96 9.73
N ASN A 48 16.93 16.81 10.21
CA ASN A 48 16.61 18.19 10.60
C ASN A 48 16.08 18.99 9.39
N ARG A 49 16.69 18.79 8.21
CA ARG A 49 16.25 19.44 6.97
C ARG A 49 14.84 19.01 6.56
N VAL A 50 14.54 17.72 6.67
CA VAL A 50 13.19 17.18 6.43
C VAL A 50 12.16 17.79 7.38
N VAL A 51 12.48 17.90 8.68
CA VAL A 51 11.59 18.51 9.67
C VAL A 51 11.33 19.98 9.35
N ALA A 52 12.38 20.74 9.00
CA ALA A 52 12.23 22.15 8.63
C ALA A 52 11.30 22.33 7.42
N LEU A 53 11.44 21.49 6.39
CA LEU A 53 10.55 21.52 5.21
C LEU A 53 9.13 21.08 5.53
N LEU A 54 8.95 20.11 6.44
CA LEU A 54 7.63 19.71 6.90
C LEU A 54 6.94 20.87 7.65
N GLU A 55 7.67 21.55 8.55
CA GLU A 55 7.15 22.69 9.32
C GLU A 55 6.79 23.88 8.42
N GLU A 56 7.54 24.10 7.34
CA GLU A 56 7.25 25.11 6.32
C GLU A 56 6.01 24.75 5.48
N LYS A 57 5.88 23.48 5.07
CA LYS A 57 4.81 23.02 4.18
C LYS A 57 3.47 22.83 4.91
N PHE A 58 3.48 22.43 6.18
CA PHE A 58 2.29 22.03 6.94
C PHE A 58 2.08 22.91 8.18
N LEU A 59 1.91 24.22 7.98
CA LEU A 59 1.79 25.22 9.05
C LEU A 59 0.61 25.00 10.00
N GLN A 60 -0.50 24.43 9.52
CA GLN A 60 -1.72 24.19 10.31
C GLN A 60 -2.35 22.80 10.08
N GLU A 61 -1.71 21.96 9.28
CA GLU A 61 -2.24 20.64 8.92
C GLU A 61 -1.39 19.52 9.51
N ILE A 62 -2.04 18.43 9.90
CA ILE A 62 -1.34 17.23 10.37
C ILE A 62 -0.84 16.46 9.16
N SER A 63 0.49 16.46 8.96
CA SER A 63 1.15 15.68 7.90
C SER A 63 0.88 14.18 8.04
N GLY A 64 0.75 13.49 6.91
CA GLY A 64 0.68 12.04 6.83
C GLY A 64 2.06 11.39 6.82
N VAL A 65 2.09 10.08 7.08
CA VAL A 65 3.33 9.29 6.96
C VAL A 65 3.91 9.35 5.55
N GLU A 66 3.08 9.37 4.50
CA GLU A 66 3.57 9.45 3.10
C GLU A 66 4.21 10.81 2.80
N ASP A 67 3.64 11.92 3.28
CA ASP A 67 4.21 13.26 3.10
C ASP A 67 5.64 13.35 3.65
N VAL A 68 5.86 12.75 4.82
CA VAL A 68 7.20 12.66 5.42
C VAL A 68 8.13 11.82 4.54
N GLN A 69 7.65 10.71 4.00
CA GLN A 69 8.46 9.82 3.16
C GLN A 69 8.87 10.50 1.86
N ASP A 70 7.96 11.22 1.21
CA ASP A 70 8.25 11.95 -0.03
C ASP A 70 9.24 13.10 0.21
N LEU A 71 9.14 13.80 1.35
CA LEU A 71 10.11 14.82 1.73
C LEU A 71 11.49 14.24 2.04
N VAL A 72 11.59 13.06 2.66
CA VAL A 72 12.87 12.37 2.84
C VAL A 72 13.51 12.05 1.50
N GLU A 73 12.75 11.54 0.54
CA GLU A 73 13.26 11.24 -0.80
C GLU A 73 13.75 12.50 -1.52
N LYS A 74 12.95 13.57 -1.47
CA LYS A 74 13.31 14.87 -2.02
C LYS A 74 14.62 15.39 -1.44
N VAL A 75 14.74 15.45 -0.11
CA VAL A 75 15.95 15.94 0.57
C VAL A 75 17.17 15.08 0.22
N LEU A 76 17.04 13.75 0.19
CA LEU A 76 18.16 12.89 -0.18
C LEU A 76 18.62 13.10 -1.62
N ILE A 77 17.72 13.43 -2.55
CA ILE A 77 18.07 13.72 -3.94
C ILE A 77 18.73 15.11 -4.05
N GLU A 78 18.12 16.14 -3.47
CA GLU A 78 18.59 17.53 -3.53
C GLU A 78 19.95 17.72 -2.87
N GLU A 79 20.22 17.01 -1.77
CA GLU A 79 21.51 17.05 -1.06
C GLU A 79 22.57 16.11 -1.70
N GLY A 80 22.29 15.56 -2.89
CA GLY A 80 23.26 14.77 -3.67
C GLY A 80 23.47 13.33 -3.19
N HIS A 81 22.60 12.81 -2.30
CA HIS A 81 22.66 11.45 -1.79
C HIS A 81 21.85 10.44 -2.62
N ALA A 82 21.99 10.50 -3.96
CA ALA A 82 21.18 9.74 -4.90
C ALA A 82 21.18 8.21 -4.65
N ARG A 83 22.33 7.62 -4.25
CA ARG A 83 22.39 6.18 -3.93
C ARG A 83 21.54 5.84 -2.69
N THR A 84 21.63 6.68 -1.66
CA THR A 84 20.86 6.54 -0.42
C THR A 84 19.37 6.75 -0.69
N ALA A 85 19.02 7.75 -1.50
CA ALA A 85 17.64 7.98 -1.95
C ALA A 85 17.06 6.74 -2.65
N LYS A 86 17.81 6.16 -3.61
CA LYS A 86 17.39 4.94 -4.31
C LYS A 86 17.19 3.76 -3.34
N ALA A 87 18.11 3.56 -2.41
CA ALA A 87 17.98 2.49 -1.40
C ALA A 87 16.75 2.70 -0.50
N TYR A 88 16.49 3.94 -0.10
CA TYR A 88 15.32 4.33 0.68
C TYR A 88 14.01 4.05 -0.08
N ILE A 89 13.91 4.49 -1.35
CA ILE A 89 12.75 4.25 -2.23
C ILE A 89 12.47 2.75 -2.38
N LEU A 90 13.51 1.96 -2.65
CA LEU A 90 13.37 0.51 -2.82
C LEU A 90 12.91 -0.17 -1.52
N TYR A 91 13.47 0.24 -0.37
CA TYR A 91 13.06 -0.27 0.93
C TYR A 91 11.60 0.08 1.26
N ARG A 92 11.17 1.31 0.94
CA ARG A 92 9.78 1.77 1.07
C ARG A 92 8.84 0.86 0.26
N LYS A 93 9.16 0.64 -1.03
CA LYS A 93 8.38 -0.20 -1.95
C LYS A 93 8.32 -1.67 -1.49
N GLN A 94 9.43 -2.21 -0.99
CA GLN A 94 9.46 -3.57 -0.44
C GLN A 94 8.55 -3.68 0.79
N HIS A 95 8.60 -2.71 1.71
CA HIS A 95 7.76 -2.70 2.90
C HIS A 95 6.28 -2.46 2.60
N GLU A 96 5.97 -1.67 1.58
CA GLU A 96 4.61 -1.53 1.04
C GLU A 96 4.10 -2.88 0.52
N SER A 97 4.90 -3.58 -0.29
CA SER A 97 4.54 -4.91 -0.78
C SER A 97 4.35 -5.92 0.36
N LEU A 98 5.21 -5.92 1.38
CA LEU A 98 5.07 -6.80 2.55
C LEU A 98 3.81 -6.48 3.37
N ARG A 99 3.47 -5.19 3.51
CA ARG A 99 2.22 -4.79 4.16
C ARG A 99 1.02 -5.25 3.37
N ARG A 100 1.04 -5.07 2.05
CA ARG A 100 -0.01 -5.57 1.15
C ARG A 100 -0.18 -7.08 1.30
N ILE A 101 0.92 -7.85 1.27
CA ILE A 101 0.89 -9.30 1.51
C ILE A 101 0.25 -9.63 2.87
N LYS A 102 0.62 -8.91 3.93
CA LYS A 102 0.02 -9.11 5.26
C LYS A 102 -1.47 -8.78 5.28
N THR A 103 -1.90 -7.71 4.61
CA THR A 103 -3.31 -7.38 4.43
C THR A 103 -4.02 -8.52 3.70
N THR A 104 -3.45 -9.03 2.61
CA THR A 104 -3.99 -10.17 1.85
C THR A 104 -4.17 -11.41 2.73
N PHE A 105 -3.22 -11.75 3.63
CA PHE A 105 -3.38 -12.89 4.53
C PHE A 105 -4.49 -12.69 5.59
N VAL A 106 -4.60 -11.49 6.16
CA VAL A 106 -5.70 -11.15 7.09
C VAL A 106 -7.04 -11.16 6.35
N GLU A 107 -7.05 -10.79 5.08
CA GLU A 107 -8.21 -10.91 4.21
C GLU A 107 -8.58 -12.36 3.92
N VAL A 108 -7.64 -13.30 3.76
CA VAL A 108 -7.98 -14.72 3.52
C VAL A 108 -8.74 -15.34 4.69
N GLU A 109 -8.32 -15.11 5.94
CA GLU A 109 -9.07 -15.60 7.12
C GLU A 109 -10.49 -15.04 7.13
N LYS A 110 -10.62 -13.73 6.86
CA LYS A 110 -11.90 -13.05 6.75
C LYS A 110 -12.76 -13.61 5.61
N ILE A 111 -12.19 -13.82 4.42
CA ILE A 111 -12.88 -14.38 3.24
C ILE A 111 -13.42 -15.77 3.56
N VAL A 112 -12.63 -16.62 4.23
CA VAL A 112 -13.08 -17.95 4.66
C VAL A 112 -14.20 -17.84 5.68
N SER A 113 -14.05 -16.99 6.70
CA SER A 113 -15.07 -16.77 7.73
C SER A 113 -16.38 -16.22 7.15
N ASP A 114 -16.30 -15.26 6.24
CA ASP A 114 -17.45 -14.64 5.56
C ASP A 114 -18.17 -15.66 4.66
N TYR A 115 -17.42 -16.52 3.97
CA TYR A 115 -17.98 -17.61 3.18
C TYR A 115 -18.73 -18.61 4.06
N LEU A 116 -18.11 -19.08 5.14
CA LEU A 116 -18.70 -20.05 6.08
C LEU A 116 -19.97 -19.50 6.75
N SER A 117 -19.99 -18.21 7.03
CA SER A 117 -21.14 -17.51 7.64
C SER A 117 -22.20 -17.05 6.62
N GLN A 118 -21.93 -17.19 5.31
CA GLN A 118 -22.81 -16.78 4.21
C GLN A 118 -23.27 -15.32 4.29
N ILE A 119 -22.45 -14.44 4.88
CA ILE A 119 -22.79 -13.03 5.11
C ILE A 119 -22.62 -12.20 3.82
N ASP A 120 -21.66 -12.55 2.96
CA ASP A 120 -21.39 -11.83 1.71
C ASP A 120 -22.28 -12.33 0.55
N TRP A 121 -22.90 -11.41 -0.20
CA TRP A 121 -23.64 -11.73 -1.43
C TRP A 121 -22.75 -12.40 -2.48
N ARG A 122 -21.43 -12.15 -2.46
CA ARG A 122 -20.45 -12.79 -3.35
C ARG A 122 -20.40 -14.31 -3.24
N VAL A 123 -20.82 -14.87 -2.10
CA VAL A 123 -21.00 -16.33 -1.92
C VAL A 123 -22.06 -16.88 -2.90
N ARG A 124 -22.96 -16.02 -3.39
CA ARG A 124 -24.07 -16.33 -4.30
C ARG A 124 -23.94 -15.66 -5.68
N GLU A 125 -22.79 -15.08 -6.01
CA GLU A 125 -22.57 -14.41 -7.30
C GLU A 125 -22.63 -15.40 -8.47
N ASN A 126 -22.12 -16.61 -8.28
CA ASN A 126 -22.18 -17.67 -9.28
C ASN A 126 -23.37 -18.59 -9.02
N SER A 127 -24.40 -18.49 -9.86
CA SER A 127 -25.63 -19.29 -9.75
C SER A 127 -25.41 -20.80 -9.98
N ASN A 128 -24.29 -21.19 -10.59
CA ASN A 128 -23.94 -22.58 -10.87
C ASN A 128 -23.11 -23.23 -9.74
N ILE A 129 -22.66 -22.45 -8.75
CA ILE A 129 -21.76 -22.92 -7.69
C ILE A 129 -22.41 -22.71 -6.34
N GLY A 130 -22.83 -23.82 -5.72
CA GLY A 130 -23.41 -23.82 -4.38
C GLY A 130 -22.38 -23.82 -3.24
N TYR A 131 -22.86 -23.61 -2.03
CA TYR A 131 -22.07 -23.70 -0.80
C TYR A 131 -21.42 -25.08 -0.67
N SER A 132 -20.10 -25.15 -0.82
CA SER A 132 -19.34 -26.41 -0.85
C SER A 132 -17.85 -26.15 -0.62
N MET A 133 -17.07 -27.21 -0.36
CA MET A 133 -15.60 -27.09 -0.23
C MET A 133 -14.98 -26.55 -1.53
N SER A 134 -15.43 -27.04 -2.68
CA SER A 134 -14.99 -26.54 -3.99
C SER A 134 -15.39 -25.09 -4.22
N GLY A 135 -16.59 -24.69 -3.78
CA GLY A 135 -17.04 -23.30 -3.82
C GLY A 135 -16.21 -22.38 -2.91
N LEU A 136 -15.82 -22.84 -1.72
CA LEU A 136 -14.91 -22.12 -0.83
C LEU A 136 -13.53 -21.94 -1.47
N MET A 137 -12.96 -23.01 -2.03
CA MET A 137 -11.67 -22.95 -2.73
C MET A 137 -11.72 -21.93 -3.88
N LEU A 138 -12.78 -21.97 -4.69
CA LEU A 138 -12.96 -21.03 -5.78
C LEU A 138 -13.18 -19.61 -5.27
N HIS A 139 -13.95 -19.40 -4.20
CA HIS A 139 -14.19 -18.08 -3.63
C HIS A 139 -12.89 -17.44 -3.13
N VAL A 140 -12.08 -18.19 -2.37
CA VAL A 140 -10.77 -17.70 -1.88
C VAL A 140 -9.83 -17.40 -3.04
N ALA A 141 -9.66 -18.35 -3.98
CA ALA A 141 -8.79 -18.13 -5.13
C ALA A 141 -9.27 -16.96 -6.00
N GLY A 142 -10.58 -16.88 -6.19
CA GLY A 142 -11.27 -15.86 -6.97
C GLY A 142 -11.09 -14.46 -6.39
N SER A 143 -11.25 -14.29 -5.08
CA SER A 143 -10.99 -13.00 -4.41
C SER A 143 -9.55 -12.53 -4.60
N VAL A 144 -8.57 -13.45 -4.53
CA VAL A 144 -7.15 -13.12 -4.76
C VAL A 144 -6.89 -12.73 -6.22
N VAL A 145 -7.46 -13.46 -7.17
CA VAL A 145 -7.34 -13.16 -8.61
C VAL A 145 -8.01 -11.82 -8.94
N ALA A 146 -9.16 -11.54 -8.34
CA ALA A 146 -9.88 -10.29 -8.53
C ALA A 146 -9.06 -9.08 -8.05
N ASP A 147 -8.51 -9.15 -6.83
CA ASP A 147 -7.64 -8.08 -6.30
C ASP A 147 -6.40 -7.89 -7.17
N TYR A 148 -5.73 -8.98 -7.57
CA TYR A 148 -4.60 -8.91 -8.50
C TYR A 148 -4.97 -8.23 -9.82
N THR A 149 -6.13 -8.56 -10.40
CA THR A 149 -6.57 -8.05 -11.69
C THR A 149 -6.84 -6.55 -11.61
N LEU A 150 -7.52 -6.08 -10.57
CA LEU A 150 -7.76 -4.65 -10.33
C LEU A 150 -6.47 -3.86 -10.11
N ASP A 151 -5.53 -4.44 -9.38
CA ASP A 151 -4.27 -3.76 -9.05
C ASP A 151 -3.22 -3.77 -10.15
N ARG A 152 -3.21 -4.80 -11.01
CA ARG A 152 -2.09 -5.07 -11.93
C ARG A 152 -2.46 -5.02 -13.40
N ILE A 153 -3.72 -5.21 -13.75
CA ILE A 153 -4.17 -5.31 -15.14
C ILE A 153 -4.97 -4.08 -15.52
N TYR A 154 -5.92 -3.67 -14.68
CA TYR A 154 -6.71 -2.48 -14.92
C TYR A 154 -5.99 -1.20 -14.49
N SER A 155 -6.39 -0.08 -15.11
CA SER A 155 -5.97 1.24 -14.64
C SER A 155 -6.66 1.59 -13.32
N MET A 156 -6.08 2.53 -12.57
CA MET A 156 -6.61 2.94 -11.28
C MET A 156 -8.06 3.45 -11.39
N GLU A 157 -8.36 4.19 -12.46
CA GLU A 157 -9.69 4.73 -12.72
C GLU A 157 -10.75 3.63 -12.89
N ILE A 158 -10.41 2.55 -13.61
CA ILE A 158 -11.31 1.40 -13.82
C ILE A 158 -11.48 0.61 -12.52
N ALA A 159 -10.38 0.37 -11.80
CA ALA A 159 -10.41 -0.35 -10.54
C ALA A 159 -11.25 0.37 -9.47
N ASP A 160 -11.11 1.69 -9.37
CA ASP A 160 -11.87 2.51 -8.44
C ASP A 160 -13.34 2.59 -8.81
N ALA A 161 -13.66 2.76 -10.10
CA ALA A 161 -15.05 2.72 -10.58
C ALA A 161 -15.73 1.38 -10.23
N HIS A 162 -15.01 0.26 -10.30
CA HIS A 162 -15.55 -1.03 -9.85
C HIS A 162 -15.73 -1.11 -8.34
N ARG A 163 -14.72 -0.71 -7.56
CA ARG A 163 -14.73 -0.74 -6.10
C ARG A 163 -15.82 0.16 -5.50
N ASN A 164 -16.10 1.30 -6.14
CA ASN A 164 -17.14 2.25 -5.74
C ASN A 164 -18.54 1.86 -6.22
N GLY A 165 -18.66 0.86 -7.10
CA GLY A 165 -19.92 0.43 -7.67
C GLY A 165 -20.44 1.30 -8.82
N ASP A 166 -19.61 2.17 -9.39
CA ASP A 166 -19.93 2.96 -10.58
C ASP A 166 -20.04 2.05 -11.82
N ILE A 167 -19.25 0.97 -11.86
CA ILE A 167 -19.33 -0.09 -12.87
C ILE A 167 -19.23 -1.47 -12.22
N HIS A 168 -19.74 -2.50 -12.90
CA HIS A 168 -19.55 -3.90 -12.51
C HIS A 168 -18.70 -4.62 -13.56
N LEU A 169 -17.54 -5.12 -13.15
CA LEU A 169 -16.68 -5.95 -13.98
C LEU A 169 -17.10 -7.41 -13.79
N HIS A 170 -17.69 -7.99 -14.83
CA HIS A 170 -18.15 -9.38 -14.81
C HIS A 170 -16.97 -10.36 -14.71
N ASP A 171 -17.16 -11.42 -13.91
CA ASP A 171 -16.24 -12.55 -13.75
C ASP A 171 -14.81 -12.16 -13.40
N LEU A 172 -14.67 -11.13 -12.56
CA LEU A 172 -13.39 -10.62 -12.10
C LEU A 172 -12.56 -11.68 -11.34
N TYR A 173 -13.23 -12.66 -10.72
CA TYR A 173 -12.59 -13.82 -10.10
C TYR A 173 -11.86 -14.74 -11.09
N PHE A 174 -12.08 -14.55 -12.40
CA PHE A 174 -11.38 -15.17 -13.53
C PHE A 174 -10.61 -14.15 -14.40
N GLY A 175 -10.33 -12.95 -13.89
CA GLY A 175 -9.84 -11.78 -14.65
C GLY A 175 -8.53 -11.93 -15.46
N ILE A 176 -7.83 -13.06 -15.33
CA ILE A 176 -6.62 -13.40 -16.09
C ILE A 176 -6.87 -14.44 -17.21
N THR A 177 -8.12 -14.85 -17.41
CA THR A 177 -8.52 -15.86 -18.39
C THR A 177 -9.59 -15.31 -19.33
N GLY A 178 -9.71 -15.91 -20.52
CA GLY A 178 -10.80 -15.57 -21.42
C GLY A 178 -12.14 -15.97 -20.83
N TYR A 179 -13.15 -15.11 -20.96
CA TYR A 179 -14.48 -15.33 -20.40
C TYR A 179 -15.15 -16.62 -20.91
N CYS A 180 -15.14 -16.82 -22.22
CA CYS A 180 -15.72 -17.99 -22.85
C CYS A 180 -15.03 -18.27 -24.20
N ALA A 181 -15.10 -19.50 -24.67
CA ALA A 181 -14.63 -19.90 -25.98
C ALA A 181 -15.61 -20.90 -26.61
N GLY A 182 -15.87 -20.74 -27.91
CA GLY A 182 -16.54 -21.74 -28.73
C GLY A 182 -15.50 -22.65 -29.37
N TRP A 183 -15.52 -23.93 -29.04
CA TRP A 183 -14.55 -24.91 -29.55
C TRP A 183 -15.16 -25.69 -30.72
N SER A 184 -14.40 -25.82 -31.82
CA SER A 184 -14.73 -26.79 -32.87
C SER A 184 -14.24 -28.18 -32.46
N LEU A 185 -15.06 -29.20 -32.68
CA LEU A 185 -14.68 -30.61 -32.50
C LEU A 185 -14.02 -31.22 -33.75
N SER A 186 -13.88 -30.41 -34.82
CA SER A 186 -13.28 -30.79 -36.10
C SER A 186 -11.81 -31.15 -35.97
#